data_AF-A0A352UFI6-F1
#
_entry.id   AF-A0A352UFI6-F1
#
_cell.length_a   1.000
_cell.length_b   1.000
_cell.length_c   1.000
_cell.angle_alpha   90.00
_cell.angle_beta   90.00
_cell.angle_gamma   90.00
#
_symmetry.space_group_name_H-M   'P 1'
#
loop_
_entity.id
_entity.type
_entity.pdbx_description
1 polymer ?
#
loop_
_entity_poly.entity_id
_entity_poly.type
_entity_poly.pdbx_seq_one_letter_code
_entity_poly.pdbx_strand_id
1 'polypeptide(L)' 'MDRPDRAMVVTPHPDDAEIGCGGTIAGWIAQGTEVV' A
#
# COMPACT_ATOMS: atom_id res chain seq x y z
N MET A 1 -7.61 -9.86 9.73
CA MET A 1 -7.85 -9.49 8.32
C MET A 1 -6.72 -10.08 7.51
N ASP A 2 -7.02 -10.67 6.36
CA ASP A 2 -5.98 -11.24 5.51
C ASP A 2 -5.19 -10.10 4.86
N ARG A 3 -3.87 -10.13 4.95
CA ARG A 3 -2.95 -9.15 4.34
C ARG A 3 -1.81 -9.90 3.64
N PRO A 4 -1.20 -9.34 2.60
CA PRO A 4 -0.01 -9.93 2.01
C PRO A 4 1.22 -9.73 2.91
N ASP A 5 2.24 -10.59 2.76
CA ASP A 5 3.55 -10.37 3.38
C ASP A 5 4.33 -9.23 2.71
N ARG A 6 4.22 -9.14 1.36
CA ARG A 6 4.82 -8.06 0.56
C ARG A 6 3.84 -7.56 -0.49
N ALA A 7 3.85 -6.26 -0.77
CA ALA A 7 3.05 -5.63 -1.83
C ALA A 7 3.89 -4.63 -2.62
N MET A 8 3.59 -4.45 -3.91
CA MET A 8 4.21 -3.44 -4.76
C MET A 8 3.13 -2.55 -5.37
N VAL A 9 3.28 -1.24 -5.25
CA VAL A 9 2.32 -0.25 -5.76
C VAL A 9 2.91 0.44 -6.97
N VAL A 10 2.27 0.25 -8.13
CA VAL A 10 2.73 0.82 -9.40
C VAL A 10 1.72 1.86 -9.86
N THR A 11 2.15 3.11 -9.96
CA THR A 11 1.30 4.23 -10.38
C THR A 11 1.96 5.08 -11.48
N PRO A 12 1.16 5.70 -12.37
CA PRO A 12 1.69 6.49 -13.48
C PRO A 12 2.19 7.89 -13.04
N HIS A 13 1.58 8.50 -12.03
CA HIS A 13 2.00 9.81 -11.53
C HIS A 13 2.42 9.73 -10.05
N PRO A 14 3.27 10.68 -9.60
CA PRO A 14 3.43 10.94 -8.17
C PRO A 14 2.07 11.35 -7.59
N ASP A 15 1.70 10.90 -6.39
CA ASP A 15 0.43 11.13 -5.66
C ASP A 15 -0.71 10.11 -5.86
N ASP A 16 -0.70 9.36 -6.95
CA ASP A 16 -1.76 8.40 -7.28
C ASP A 16 -1.91 7.31 -6.20
N ALA A 17 -0.80 6.91 -5.56
CA ALA A 17 -0.79 5.90 -4.51
C ALA A 17 -1.46 6.40 -3.22
N GLU A 18 -1.19 7.65 -2.84
CA GLU A 18 -1.74 8.31 -1.66
C GLU A 18 -3.25 8.53 -1.80
N ILE A 19 -3.68 9.09 -2.94
CA ILE A 19 -5.07 9.45 -3.20
C ILE A 19 -5.92 8.21 -3.50
N GLY A 20 -5.38 7.25 -4.24
CA GLY A 20 -6.11 6.07 -4.70
C GLY A 20 -6.20 4.95 -3.67
N CYS A 21 -5.14 4.70 -2.90
CA CYS A 21 -5.08 3.55 -1.98
C CYS A 21 -4.24 3.78 -0.70
N GLY A 22 -3.94 5.03 -0.34
CA GLY A 22 -3.08 5.35 0.79
C GLY A 22 -3.56 4.75 2.13
N GLY A 23 -4.88 4.72 2.36
CA GLY A 23 -5.47 4.10 3.55
C GLY A 23 -5.26 2.58 3.62
N THR A 24 -5.37 1.89 2.47
CA THR A 24 -5.12 0.45 2.37
C THR A 24 -3.64 0.14 2.60
N ILE A 25 -2.75 0.89 1.94
CA ILE A 25 -1.30 0.77 2.12
C ILE A 25 -0.92 0.98 3.59
N ALA A 26 -1.40 2.06 4.21
CA ALA A 26 -1.14 2.36 5.61
C ALA A 26 -1.65 1.25 6.54
N GLY A 27 -2.85 0.72 6.27
CA GLY A 27 -3.41 -0.40 7.00
C GLY A 27 -2.58 -1.69 6.90
N TRP A 28 -2.04 -1.98 5.72
CA TRP A 28 -1.15 -3.13 5.50
C TRP A 28 0.21 -2.94 6.19
N ILE A 29 0.81 -1.76 6.09
CA ILE A 29 2.05 -1.42 6.79
C ILE A 29 1.87 -1.57 8.31
N ALA A 30 0.79 -1.04 8.87
CA ALA A 30 0.49 -1.14 10.30
C ALA A 30 0.35 -2.58 10.80
N GLN A 31 0.00 -3.51 9.90
CA GLN A 31 -0.12 -4.93 10.22
C GLN A 31 1.17 -5.72 9.91
N GLY A 32 2.16 -5.10 9.27
CA GLY A 32 3.49 -5.67 9.00
C GLY A 32 3.73 -6.15 7.57
N THR A 33 2.96 -5.67 6.59
CA THR A 33 3.28 -5.88 5.16
C THR A 33 4.46 -5.01 4.75
N GLU A 34 5.44 -5.57 4.04
CA GLU A 34 6.48 -4.80 3.35
C GLU A 34 5.92 -4.22 2.04
N VAL A 35 5.88 -2.89 1.90
CA VAL A 35 5.36 -2.23 0.71
C VAL A 35 6.48 -1.50 -0.03
N VAL A 36 6.52 -1.66 -1.36
CA VAL A 36 7.43 -0.99 -2.29
C VAL A 36 6.64 -0.17 -3.31
#